data_AF-A0A7R6WTP8-F1
#
_entry.id   AF-A0A7R6WTP8-F1
#
_cell.length_a   1.000
_cell.length_b   1.000
_cell.length_c   1.000
_cell.angle_alpha   90.00
_cell.angle_beta   90.00
_cell.angle_gamma   90.00
#
_symmetry.space_group_name_H-M   'P 1'
#
loop_
_entity.id
_entity.type
_entity.pdbx_description
1 polymer ?
#
loop_
_entity_poly.entity_id
_entity_poly.type
_entity_poly.pdbx_seq_one_letter_code
_entity_poly.pdbx_strand_id
1 'polypeptide(L)'
;MSNDTLLRVVRRRTEQPRDKLAIIGIDDFAFRRGQRYGTIVCDLERRRPVTLLPDREHATSQAWLANHPSIVTVARDRGGGYGEAAKALPHADQVADRWHLMENASRAFLDAVSKSMRHIRKTVGSTIIDPKLLTYAERLQYEGYLRRQETNEAILELSKQGVPIKQIVKRTGHSRKLVRCVLRGQRSDMFRVRQSSLEEWLPWLDGRWDQGARNASALWREMRKKGFRGQIGVVSNGRGADALLKGPIKAHLPARLRHEASPGS
;
A
#
# COMPACT_ATOMS: atom_id res chain seq x y z
N MET A 1 -17.48 29.07 27.39
CA MET A 1 -16.05 29.37 27.63
C MET A 1 -15.42 29.67 26.28
N SER A 2 -14.87 30.87 26.08
CA SER A 2 -14.22 31.25 24.80
C SER A 2 -12.89 30.51 24.62
N ASN A 3 -12.48 30.26 23.37
CA ASN A 3 -11.17 29.69 23.02
C ASN A 3 -10.02 30.47 23.68
N ASP A 4 -10.13 31.80 23.78
CA ASP A 4 -9.11 32.63 24.40
C ASP A 4 -9.00 32.42 25.92
N THR A 5 -10.13 32.17 26.58
CA THR A 5 -10.15 31.85 28.02
C THR A 5 -9.47 30.51 28.26
N LEU A 6 -9.71 29.53 27.39
CA LEU A 6 -9.10 28.19 27.49
C LEU A 6 -7.60 28.23 27.23
N LEU A 7 -7.14 28.96 26.20
CA LEU A 7 -5.72 29.17 25.92
C LEU A 7 -5.01 29.90 27.06
N ARG A 8 -5.66 30.90 27.67
CA ARG A 8 -5.09 31.63 28.81
C ARG A 8 -4.92 30.73 30.04
N VAL A 9 -5.88 29.86 30.32
CA VAL A 9 -5.79 28.88 31.42
C VAL A 9 -4.68 27.87 31.17
N VAL A 10 -4.57 27.35 29.94
CA VAL A 10 -3.49 26.42 29.55
C VAL A 10 -2.11 27.10 29.68
N ARG A 11 -1.97 28.34 29.19
CA ARG A 11 -0.72 29.13 29.33
C ARG A 11 -0.36 29.45 30.78
N ARG A 12 -1.36 29.62 31.65
CA ARG A 12 -1.13 29.91 33.08
C ARG A 12 -0.72 28.68 33.89
N ARG A 13 -1.05 27.48 33.39
CA ARG A 13 -0.71 26.19 34.02
C ARG A 13 0.51 25.50 33.41
N THR A 14 1.10 26.07 32.36
CA THR A 14 2.33 25.55 31.77
C THR A 14 3.51 26.06 32.58
N GLU A 15 3.94 25.27 33.55
CA GLU A 15 5.23 25.47 34.20
C GLU A 15 6.34 25.20 33.18
N GLN A 16 7.32 26.11 33.11
CA GLN A 16 8.54 25.83 32.36
C GLN A 16 9.31 24.74 33.12
N PRO A 17 9.68 23.62 32.47
CA PRO A 17 10.52 22.61 33.09
C PRO A 17 11.83 23.26 33.53
N ARG A 18 12.09 23.28 34.85
CA ARG A 18 13.34 23.80 35.44
C ARG A 18 14.35 22.69 35.71
N ASP A 19 13.97 21.45 35.46
CA ASP A 19 14.81 20.29 35.69
C ASP A 19 15.93 20.24 34.65
N LYS A 20 17.13 19.86 35.09
CA LYS A 20 18.23 19.56 34.19
C LYS A 20 17.84 18.42 33.26
N LEU A 21 18.01 18.63 31.96
CA LEU A 21 17.79 17.63 30.93
C LEU A 21 19.06 16.79 30.80
N ALA A 22 18.97 15.48 31.01
CA ALA A 22 20.09 14.55 30.83
C ALA A 22 19.94 13.72 29.55
N ILE A 23 18.75 13.17 29.28
CA ILE A 23 18.48 12.32 28.11
C ILE A 23 17.34 12.91 27.28
N ILE A 24 17.64 13.27 26.04
CA ILE A 24 16.66 13.86 25.13
C ILE A 24 16.45 13.06 23.85
N GLY A 25 15.29 13.26 23.24
CA GLY A 25 14.95 12.85 21.89
C GLY A 25 14.76 14.07 21.01
N ILE A 26 15.32 14.07 19.81
CA ILE A 26 15.15 15.13 18.82
C ILE A 26 14.65 14.56 17.49
N ASP A 27 13.58 15.13 16.96
CA ASP A 27 12.92 14.66 15.73
C ASP A 27 12.14 15.77 15.02
N ASP A 28 11.76 15.52 13.76
CA ASP A 28 10.91 16.40 12.97
C ASP A 28 9.48 16.45 13.52
N PHE A 29 8.95 17.66 13.63
CA PHE A 29 7.55 17.91 14.01
C PHE A 29 6.79 18.63 12.91
N ALA A 30 5.68 18.06 12.47
CA ALA A 30 4.81 18.69 11.49
C ALA A 30 3.78 19.60 12.15
N PHE A 31 4.00 20.92 12.14
CA PHE A 31 2.96 21.90 12.52
C PHE A 31 1.73 21.79 11.62
N ARG A 32 1.98 21.63 10.32
CA ARG A 32 0.96 21.31 9.32
C ARG A 32 1.57 20.36 8.32
N ARG A 33 1.03 19.12 8.30
CA ARG A 33 1.54 18.03 7.45
C ARG A 33 1.66 18.49 6.00
N GLY A 34 2.85 18.31 5.42
CA GLY A 34 3.15 18.68 4.03
C GLY A 34 3.39 20.17 3.78
N GLN A 35 3.39 21.03 4.81
CA GLN A 35 3.60 22.48 4.64
C GLN A 35 4.70 23.02 5.55
N ARG A 36 4.54 22.87 6.87
CA ARG A 36 5.43 23.49 7.85
C ARG A 36 5.91 22.45 8.85
N TYR A 37 7.23 22.37 8.96
CA TYR A 37 7.95 21.44 9.82
C TYR A 37 8.87 22.23 10.76
N GLY A 38 8.97 21.78 11.99
CA GLY A 38 9.91 22.22 13.01
C GLY A 38 10.62 21.03 13.61
N THR A 39 11.29 21.26 14.73
CA THR A 39 11.98 20.22 15.50
C THR A 39 11.33 20.10 16.86
N ILE A 40 10.89 18.91 17.26
CA ILE A 40 10.47 18.64 18.63
C ILE A 40 11.65 18.11 19.44
N VAL A 41 11.82 18.64 20.64
CA VAL A 41 12.72 18.07 21.65
C VAL A 41 11.90 17.51 22.78
N CYS A 42 12.16 16.27 23.15
CA CYS A 42 11.50 15.55 24.22
C CYS A 42 12.52 15.16 25.30
N ASP A 43 12.13 15.28 26.56
CA ASP A 43 12.81 14.61 27.67
C ASP A 43 12.38 13.14 27.65
N LEU A 44 13.35 12.24 27.47
CA LEU A 44 13.09 10.81 27.36
C LEU A 44 12.96 10.12 28.72
N GLU A 45 13.52 10.70 29.77
CA GLU A 45 13.35 10.19 31.14
C GLU A 45 11.92 10.43 31.60
N ARG A 46 11.42 11.66 31.40
CA ARG A 46 10.08 12.07 31.82
C ARG A 46 9.01 11.80 30.77
N ARG A 47 9.41 11.42 29.55
CA ARG A 47 8.53 11.17 28.39
C ARG A 47 7.63 12.36 28.07
N ARG A 48 8.21 13.57 28.05
CA ARG A 48 7.46 14.83 27.84
C ARG A 48 8.13 15.71 26.79
N PRO A 49 7.36 16.40 25.95
CA PRO A 49 7.90 17.48 25.12
C PRO A 49 8.51 18.57 26.00
N VAL A 50 9.72 18.99 25.65
CA VAL A 50 10.44 20.10 26.28
C VAL A 50 10.19 21.37 25.50
N THR A 51 10.43 21.32 24.19
CA THR A 51 10.27 22.48 23.32
C THR A 51 9.95 22.06 21.89
N LEU A 52 9.47 23.02 21.13
CA LEU A 52 9.22 22.89 19.70
C LEU A 52 9.92 24.06 18.99
N LEU A 53 11.00 23.75 18.28
CA LEU A 53 11.78 24.72 17.52
C LEU A 53 11.04 25.12 16.24
N PRO A 54 11.26 26.36 15.75
CA PRO A 54 10.44 26.94 14.69
C PRO A 54 10.63 26.29 13.31
N ASP A 55 11.76 25.60 13.10
CA ASP A 55 12.21 25.02 11.84
C ASP A 55 12.98 23.71 12.08
N ARG A 56 13.45 23.11 10.98
CA ARG A 56 14.24 21.87 10.92
C ARG A 56 15.72 22.12 10.64
N GLU A 57 16.18 23.37 10.75
CA GLU A 57 17.55 23.73 10.42
C GLU A 57 18.48 23.22 11.51
N HIS A 58 19.58 22.60 11.09
CA HIS A 58 20.58 22.07 12.01
C HIS A 58 21.13 23.18 12.91
N ALA A 59 21.31 24.40 12.40
CA ALA A 59 21.82 25.55 13.15
C ALA A 59 20.90 25.93 14.32
N THR A 60 19.58 25.93 14.12
CA THR A 60 18.58 26.22 15.17
C THR A 60 18.65 25.18 16.29
N SER A 61 18.72 23.89 15.90
CA SER A 61 18.85 22.79 16.86
C SER A 61 20.20 22.83 17.59
N GLN A 62 21.29 23.13 16.88
CA GLN A 62 22.64 23.25 17.44
C GLN A 62 22.73 24.36 18.48
N ALA A 63 22.18 25.54 18.17
CA ALA A 63 22.14 26.67 19.10
C ALA A 63 21.32 26.34 20.35
N TRP A 64 20.21 25.61 20.21
CA TRP A 64 19.43 25.16 21.36
C TRP A 64 20.22 24.16 22.21
N LEU A 65 20.87 23.17 21.60
CA LEU A 65 21.66 22.16 22.31
C LEU A 65 22.87 22.77 23.04
N ALA A 66 23.55 23.75 22.44
CA ALA A 66 24.69 24.44 23.07
C ALA A 66 24.32 25.14 24.39
N ASN A 67 23.06 25.55 24.55
CA ASN A 67 22.54 26.15 25.77
C ASN A 67 22.13 25.11 26.85
N HIS A 68 22.25 23.81 26.57
CA HIS A 68 21.86 22.72 27.48
C HIS A 68 23.02 21.73 27.70
N PRO A 69 24.14 22.16 28.30
CA PRO A 69 25.33 21.33 28.47
C PRO A 69 25.13 20.14 29.43
N SER A 70 24.05 20.13 30.23
CA SER A 70 23.72 19.00 31.11
C SER A 70 23.27 17.74 30.38
N ILE A 71 22.94 17.86 29.09
CA ILE A 71 22.52 16.72 28.27
C ILE A 71 23.73 15.81 28.04
N VAL A 72 23.57 14.53 28.38
CA VAL A 72 24.57 13.48 28.22
C VAL A 72 24.18 12.46 27.15
N THR A 73 22.92 12.45 26.70
CA THR A 73 22.47 11.53 25.65
C THR A 73 21.45 12.21 24.74
N VAL A 74 21.68 12.09 23.43
CA VAL A 74 20.78 12.59 22.38
C VAL A 74 20.34 11.41 21.52
N ALA A 75 19.11 10.95 21.72
CA ALA A 75 18.46 10.05 20.78
C ALA A 75 17.95 10.86 19.59
N ARG A 76 18.33 10.48 18.38
CA ARG A 76 17.96 11.23 17.18
C ARG A 76 17.62 10.33 16.01
N ASP A 77 16.83 10.89 15.12
CA ASP A 77 16.69 10.43 13.74
C ASP A 77 18.08 10.29 13.06
N ARG A 78 18.16 9.42 12.05
CA ARG A 78 19.41 9.11 11.32
C ARG A 78 19.67 10.05 10.13
N GLY A 79 18.83 11.04 9.92
CA GLY A 79 19.03 12.14 8.99
C GLY A 79 20.26 12.97 9.36
N GLY A 80 20.93 13.50 8.34
CA GLY A 80 22.22 14.20 8.52
C GLY A 80 22.13 15.45 9.39
N GLY A 81 21.00 16.17 9.37
CA GLY A 81 20.86 17.46 10.05
C GLY A 81 20.99 17.37 11.58
N TYR A 82 20.34 16.40 12.21
CA TYR A 82 20.40 16.26 13.67
C TYR A 82 21.72 15.67 14.17
N GLY A 83 22.41 14.90 13.33
CA GLY A 83 23.78 14.46 13.62
C GLY A 83 24.77 15.61 13.70
N GLU A 84 24.66 16.58 12.77
CA GLU A 84 25.45 17.80 12.82
C GLU A 84 25.09 18.68 14.02
N ALA A 85 23.78 18.86 14.30
CA ALA A 85 23.34 19.64 15.45
C ALA A 85 23.84 19.07 16.79
N ALA A 86 23.84 17.74 16.94
CA ALA A 86 24.31 17.06 18.15
C ALA A 86 25.80 17.29 18.45
N LYS A 87 26.61 17.72 17.47
CA LYS A 87 28.02 18.07 17.69
C LYS A 87 28.21 19.28 18.62
N ALA A 88 27.16 20.08 18.89
CA ALA A 88 27.19 21.10 19.93
C ALA A 88 27.43 20.53 21.34
N LEU A 89 27.19 19.23 21.54
CA LEU A 89 27.41 18.53 22.79
C LEU A 89 28.44 17.42 22.55
N PRO A 90 29.75 17.74 22.47
CA PRO A 90 30.79 16.77 22.12
C PRO A 90 30.93 15.63 23.14
N HIS A 91 30.48 15.85 24.38
CA HIS A 91 30.46 14.86 25.45
C HIS A 91 29.20 13.99 25.48
N ALA A 92 28.16 14.32 24.70
CA ALA A 92 26.91 13.59 24.74
C ALA A 92 26.91 12.38 23.78
N ASP A 93 26.43 11.25 24.28
CA ASP A 93 26.25 10.04 23.47
C ASP A 93 25.13 10.22 22.46
N GLN A 94 25.44 9.94 21.19
CA GLN A 94 24.45 9.98 20.11
C GLN A 94 23.88 8.59 19.88
N VAL A 95 22.59 8.43 20.17
CA VAL A 95 21.88 7.15 20.04
C VAL A 95 20.92 7.24 18.87
N ALA A 96 20.87 6.19 18.04
CA ALA A 96 19.87 6.10 17.00
C ALA A 96 18.49 5.83 17.62
N ASP A 97 17.50 6.64 17.25
CA ASP A 97 16.14 6.45 17.73
C ASP A 97 15.59 5.06 17.35
N ARG A 98 14.93 4.42 18.34
CA ARG A 98 14.44 3.04 18.24
C ARG A 98 13.35 2.87 17.18
N TRP A 99 12.45 3.84 17.05
CA TRP A 99 11.37 3.75 16.07
C TRP A 99 11.93 3.68 14.65
N HIS A 100 12.89 4.55 14.34
CA HIS A 100 13.55 4.53 13.03
C HIS A 100 14.31 3.22 12.76
N LEU A 101 14.95 2.64 13.78
CA LEU A 101 15.62 1.34 13.64
C LEU A 101 14.62 0.23 13.31
N MET A 102 13.50 0.18 14.03
CA MET A 102 12.45 -0.82 13.83
C MET A 102 11.74 -0.65 12.48
N GLU A 103 11.44 0.57 12.07
CA GLU A 103 10.84 0.87 10.77
C GLU A 103 11.78 0.45 9.62
N ASN A 104 13.07 0.76 9.75
CA ASN A 104 14.07 0.36 8.74
C ASN A 104 14.24 -1.16 8.67
N ALA A 105 14.32 -1.84 9.82
CA ALA A 105 14.43 -3.29 9.89
C ALA A 105 13.19 -3.97 9.31
N SER A 106 11.99 -3.51 9.68
CA SER A 106 10.71 -4.04 9.18
C SER A 106 10.60 -3.86 7.68
N ARG A 107 10.95 -2.68 7.15
CA ARG A 107 10.97 -2.40 5.72
C ARG A 107 11.97 -3.30 4.97
N ALA A 108 13.19 -3.47 5.49
CA ALA A 108 14.18 -4.34 4.89
C ALA A 108 13.75 -5.81 4.88
N PHE A 109 13.13 -6.27 5.98
CA PHE A 109 12.54 -7.60 6.07
C PHE A 109 11.42 -7.80 5.05
N LEU A 110 10.46 -6.87 4.98
CA LEU A 110 9.38 -6.91 3.98
C LEU A 110 9.94 -6.94 2.55
N ASP A 111 10.96 -6.12 2.26
CA ASP A 111 11.62 -6.11 0.96
C ASP A 111 12.27 -7.45 0.60
N ALA A 112 12.93 -8.10 1.57
CA ALA A 112 13.54 -9.41 1.38
C ALA A 112 12.48 -10.50 1.15
N VAL A 113 11.44 -10.50 2.00
CA VAL A 113 10.33 -11.46 1.91
C VAL A 113 9.58 -11.29 0.58
N SER A 114 9.27 -10.06 0.16
CA SER A 114 8.58 -9.77 -1.11
C SER A 114 9.32 -10.36 -2.33
N LYS A 115 10.66 -10.30 -2.36
CA LYS A 115 11.46 -10.89 -3.44
C LYS A 115 11.32 -12.42 -3.48
N SER A 116 11.38 -13.08 -2.33
CA SER A 116 11.20 -14.53 -2.20
C SER A 116 9.77 -14.97 -2.47
N MET A 117 8.80 -14.11 -2.13
CA MET A 117 7.38 -14.41 -2.29
C MET A 117 7.00 -14.59 -3.75
N ARG A 118 7.66 -13.94 -4.72
CA ARG A 118 7.45 -14.21 -6.16
C ARG A 118 7.66 -15.69 -6.49
N HIS A 119 8.71 -16.31 -5.96
CA HIS A 119 9.04 -17.71 -6.23
C HIS A 119 8.05 -18.65 -5.54
N ILE A 120 7.83 -18.45 -4.23
CA ILE A 120 6.86 -19.23 -3.44
C ILE A 120 5.47 -19.15 -4.06
N ARG A 121 5.07 -17.98 -4.55
CA ARG A 121 3.78 -17.76 -5.22
C ARG A 121 3.66 -18.44 -6.58
N LYS A 122 4.76 -18.57 -7.33
CA LYS A 122 4.78 -19.33 -8.59
C LYS A 122 4.60 -20.82 -8.34
N THR A 123 5.16 -21.36 -7.25
CA THR A 123 5.03 -22.77 -6.87
C THR A 123 3.70 -23.09 -6.17
N VAL A 124 3.22 -22.23 -5.28
CA VAL A 124 1.99 -22.46 -4.50
C VAL A 124 0.73 -21.99 -5.25
N GLY A 125 0.85 -20.97 -6.11
CA GLY A 125 -0.26 -20.32 -6.80
C GLY A 125 -0.66 -20.96 -8.13
N SER A 126 -0.30 -22.23 -8.38
CA SER A 126 -0.83 -22.98 -9.54
C SER A 126 -2.28 -23.42 -9.31
N THR A 127 -3.15 -22.51 -8.89
CA THR A 127 -4.56 -22.62 -9.23
C THR A 127 -4.66 -22.15 -10.68
N ILE A 128 -4.84 -23.08 -11.61
CA ILE A 128 -5.13 -22.75 -13.01
C ILE A 128 -6.37 -21.85 -13.00
N ILE A 129 -6.20 -20.57 -13.34
CA ILE A 129 -7.31 -19.62 -13.42
C ILE A 129 -7.98 -19.87 -14.77
N ASP A 130 -9.22 -20.38 -14.77
CA ASP A 130 -10.05 -20.33 -15.98
C ASP A 130 -10.73 -18.95 -16.07
N PRO A 131 -10.34 -18.08 -17.01
CA PRO A 131 -10.92 -16.74 -17.14
C PRO A 131 -12.41 -16.77 -17.46
N LYS A 132 -12.91 -17.86 -18.06
CA LYS A 132 -14.33 -18.00 -18.43
C LYS A 132 -15.21 -18.13 -17.20
N LEU A 133 -14.67 -18.66 -16.11
CA LEU A 133 -15.37 -18.87 -14.84
C LEU A 133 -15.35 -17.64 -13.93
N LEU A 134 -14.68 -16.54 -14.29
CA LEU A 134 -14.64 -15.34 -13.44
C LEU A 134 -15.98 -14.58 -13.49
N THR A 135 -16.45 -14.14 -12.32
CA THR A 135 -17.56 -13.15 -12.22
C THR A 135 -17.15 -11.83 -12.85
N TYR A 136 -18.10 -10.95 -13.21
CA TYR A 136 -17.79 -9.63 -13.76
C TYR A 136 -16.79 -8.82 -12.92
N ALA A 137 -16.96 -8.79 -11.59
CA ALA A 137 -16.05 -8.09 -10.68
C ALA A 137 -14.64 -8.71 -10.67
N GLU A 138 -14.55 -10.05 -10.68
CA GLU A 138 -13.29 -10.78 -10.77
C GLU A 138 -12.60 -10.58 -12.13
N ARG A 139 -13.36 -10.49 -13.23
CA ARG A 139 -12.84 -10.19 -14.57
C ARG A 139 -12.18 -8.81 -14.60
N LEU A 140 -12.85 -7.78 -14.08
CA LEU A 140 -12.27 -6.44 -14.02
C LEU A 140 -10.98 -6.40 -13.19
N GLN A 141 -10.94 -7.12 -12.07
CA GLN A 141 -9.74 -7.26 -11.25
C GLN A 141 -8.64 -8.05 -11.98
N TYR A 142 -9.00 -9.10 -12.72
CA TYR A 142 -8.09 -9.92 -13.51
C TYR A 142 -7.49 -9.14 -14.68
N GLU A 143 -8.28 -8.35 -15.40
CA GLU A 143 -7.79 -7.43 -16.44
C GLU A 143 -6.85 -6.37 -15.85
N GLY A 144 -7.16 -5.85 -14.67
CA GLY A 144 -6.27 -4.96 -13.93
C GLY A 144 -4.97 -5.64 -13.51
N TYR A 145 -5.02 -6.92 -13.15
CA TYR A 145 -3.85 -7.75 -12.89
C TYR A 145 -3.00 -7.97 -14.16
N LEU A 146 -3.62 -8.35 -15.29
CA LEU A 146 -2.93 -8.55 -16.56
C LEU A 146 -2.18 -7.31 -17.03
N ARG A 147 -2.85 -6.14 -17.01
CA ARG A 147 -2.20 -4.85 -17.36
C ARG A 147 -0.97 -4.56 -16.50
N ARG A 148 -1.02 -4.93 -15.22
CA ARG A 148 0.11 -4.75 -14.29
C ARG A 148 1.23 -5.76 -14.55
N GLN A 149 0.92 -6.99 -14.93
CA GLN A 149 1.92 -7.98 -15.37
C GLN A 149 2.62 -7.52 -16.64
N GLU A 150 1.87 -7.12 -17.66
CA GLU A 150 2.39 -6.60 -18.92
C GLU A 150 3.32 -5.40 -18.69
N THR A 151 2.90 -4.45 -17.84
CA THR A 151 3.74 -3.32 -17.41
C THR A 151 5.06 -3.79 -16.79
N ASN A 152 4.99 -4.77 -15.89
CA ASN A 152 6.16 -5.26 -15.18
C ASN A 152 7.11 -5.99 -16.13
N GLU A 153 6.59 -6.80 -17.05
CA GLU A 153 7.35 -7.53 -18.06
C GLU A 153 8.07 -6.58 -19.01
N ALA A 154 7.38 -5.56 -19.53
CA ALA A 154 8.00 -4.55 -20.39
C ALA A 154 9.17 -3.82 -19.71
N ILE A 155 9.02 -3.47 -18.43
CA ILE A 155 10.10 -2.85 -17.63
C ILE A 155 11.27 -3.81 -17.43
N LEU A 156 11.00 -5.06 -17.07
CA LEU A 156 12.03 -6.07 -16.85
C LEU A 156 12.79 -6.36 -18.14
N GLU A 157 12.10 -6.43 -19.28
CA GLU A 157 12.70 -6.72 -20.57
C GLU A 157 13.63 -5.60 -21.04
N LEU A 158 13.21 -4.34 -20.93
CA LEU A 158 14.08 -3.19 -21.19
C LEU A 158 15.32 -3.20 -20.26
N SER A 159 15.15 -3.59 -19.00
CA SER A 159 16.27 -3.67 -18.07
C SER A 159 17.24 -4.80 -18.39
N LYS A 160 16.77 -5.95 -18.88
CA LYS A 160 17.63 -7.05 -19.33
C LYS A 160 18.48 -6.64 -20.54
N GLN A 161 17.92 -5.79 -21.41
CA GLN A 161 18.63 -5.18 -22.53
C GLN A 161 19.63 -4.09 -22.11
N GLY A 162 19.86 -3.88 -20.80
CA GLY A 162 20.80 -2.89 -20.29
C GLY A 162 20.33 -1.43 -20.39
N VAL A 163 19.05 -1.19 -20.69
CA VAL A 163 18.52 0.18 -20.82
C VAL A 163 18.54 0.88 -19.45
N PRO A 164 19.12 2.09 -19.35
CA PRO A 164 19.18 2.79 -18.07
C PRO A 164 17.79 3.25 -17.60
N ILE A 165 17.56 3.28 -16.28
CA ILE A 165 16.26 3.61 -15.66
C ILE A 165 15.62 4.89 -16.23
N LYS A 166 16.42 5.92 -16.53
CA LYS A 166 15.92 7.18 -17.11
C LYS A 166 15.26 6.97 -18.47
N GLN A 167 15.81 6.07 -19.29
CA GLN A 167 15.27 5.74 -20.60
C GLN A 167 14.06 4.79 -20.49
N ILE A 168 14.07 3.85 -19.53
CA ILE A 168 12.90 3.02 -19.24
C ILE A 168 11.70 3.90 -18.89
N VAL A 169 11.87 4.85 -17.96
CA VAL A 169 10.83 5.82 -17.58
C VAL A 169 10.26 6.57 -18.78
N LYS A 170 11.12 7.04 -19.69
CA LYS A 170 10.71 7.75 -20.90
C LYS A 170 9.94 6.84 -21.87
N ARG A 171 10.42 5.62 -22.09
CA ARG A 171 9.84 4.66 -23.05
C ARG A 171 8.50 4.10 -22.56
N THR A 172 8.37 3.82 -21.27
CA THR A 172 7.15 3.21 -20.72
C THR A 172 6.16 4.24 -20.18
N GLY A 173 6.52 5.53 -20.09
CA GLY A 173 5.69 6.58 -19.51
C GLY A 173 5.40 6.41 -18.00
N HIS A 174 6.10 5.50 -17.32
CA HIS A 174 5.84 5.20 -15.91
C HIS A 174 6.76 5.96 -14.96
N SER A 175 6.26 6.24 -13.76
CA SER A 175 7.05 6.95 -12.75
C SER A 175 8.35 6.21 -12.41
N ARG A 176 9.41 6.97 -12.12
CA ARG A 176 10.71 6.42 -11.69
C ARG A 176 10.59 5.53 -10.45
N LYS A 177 9.63 5.81 -9.57
CA LYS A 177 9.32 4.99 -8.39
C LYS A 177 8.79 3.63 -8.80
N LEU A 178 7.85 3.57 -9.75
CA LEU A 178 7.29 2.32 -10.25
C LEU A 178 8.37 1.46 -10.91
N VAL A 179 9.17 2.06 -11.81
CA VAL A 179 10.26 1.33 -12.49
C VAL A 179 11.21 0.71 -11.48
N ARG A 180 11.68 1.47 -10.49
CA ARG A 180 12.55 0.93 -9.42
C ARG A 180 11.89 -0.19 -8.61
N CYS A 181 10.61 -0.05 -8.28
CA CYS A 181 9.86 -1.05 -7.54
C CYS A 181 9.79 -2.39 -8.30
N VAL A 182 9.52 -2.33 -9.61
CA VAL A 182 9.50 -3.52 -10.48
C VAL A 182 10.87 -4.17 -10.56
N LEU A 183 11.94 -3.39 -10.84
CA LEU A 183 13.30 -3.93 -10.96
C LEU A 183 13.83 -4.55 -9.65
N ARG A 184 13.34 -4.07 -8.50
CA ARG A 184 13.67 -4.63 -7.19
C ARG A 184 12.86 -5.89 -6.84
N GLY A 185 11.90 -6.27 -7.68
CA GLY A 185 10.98 -7.39 -7.39
C GLY A 185 9.96 -7.07 -6.29
N GLN A 186 9.73 -5.80 -5.98
CA GLN A 186 8.83 -5.35 -4.90
C GLN A 186 7.36 -5.27 -5.35
N ARG A 187 7.10 -5.42 -6.66
CA ARG A 187 5.74 -5.43 -7.25
C ARG A 187 5.37 -6.84 -7.69
N SER A 188 5.05 -7.70 -6.73
CA SER A 188 4.54 -9.05 -6.97
C SER A 188 3.03 -9.10 -6.72
N ASP A 189 2.24 -8.79 -7.74
CA ASP A 189 0.79 -9.00 -7.64
C ASP A 189 0.46 -10.45 -7.96
N MET A 190 -0.53 -11.01 -7.26
CA MET A 190 -1.16 -12.28 -7.61
C MET A 190 -2.64 -12.04 -7.69
N PHE A 191 -3.23 -12.41 -8.80
CA PHE A 191 -4.67 -12.57 -8.84
C PHE A 191 -5.04 -13.82 -8.03
N ARG A 192 -5.68 -13.62 -6.87
CA ARG A 192 -6.25 -14.71 -6.08
C ARG A 192 -7.70 -14.85 -6.46
N VAL A 193 -8.05 -15.94 -7.11
CA VAL A 193 -9.45 -16.32 -7.27
C VAL A 193 -9.94 -16.80 -5.92
N ARG A 194 -11.07 -16.26 -5.44
CA ARG A 194 -11.71 -16.80 -4.24
C ARG A 194 -12.29 -18.17 -4.64
N GLN A 195 -11.83 -19.25 -4.00
CA GLN A 195 -12.55 -20.52 -4.08
C GLN A 195 -13.97 -20.25 -3.59
N SER A 196 -14.93 -20.36 -4.50
CA SER A 196 -16.33 -20.14 -4.17
C SER A 196 -16.85 -21.43 -3.56
N SER A 197 -17.59 -21.35 -2.45
CA SER A 197 -18.32 -22.51 -1.92
C SER A 197 -19.32 -23.09 -2.93
N LEU A 198 -19.60 -22.37 -4.02
CA LEU A 198 -20.45 -22.80 -5.14
C LEU A 198 -19.74 -23.75 -6.12
N GLU A 199 -18.41 -23.82 -6.12
CA GLU A 199 -17.61 -24.51 -7.14
C GLU A 199 -17.93 -26.02 -7.18
N GLU A 200 -18.13 -26.64 -6.02
CA GLU A 200 -18.60 -28.03 -5.86
C GLU A 200 -20.05 -28.26 -6.34
N TRP A 201 -20.84 -27.19 -6.43
CA TRP A 201 -22.26 -27.24 -6.76
C TRP A 201 -22.56 -26.86 -8.21
N LEU A 202 -21.55 -26.42 -8.99
CA LEU A 202 -21.72 -25.99 -10.38
C LEU A 202 -22.36 -27.07 -11.27
N PRO A 203 -21.90 -28.34 -11.28
CA PRO A 203 -22.53 -29.37 -12.11
C PRO A 203 -24.00 -29.61 -11.78
N TRP A 204 -24.36 -29.52 -10.49
CA TRP A 204 -25.75 -29.66 -10.05
C TRP A 204 -26.60 -28.46 -10.49
N LEU A 205 -26.05 -27.24 -10.40
CA LEU A 205 -26.72 -26.03 -10.85
C LEU A 205 -26.94 -26.01 -12.36
N ASP A 206 -25.95 -26.42 -13.14
CA ASP A 206 -26.05 -26.53 -14.61
C ASP A 206 -27.15 -27.52 -15.01
N GLY A 207 -27.21 -28.70 -14.35
CA GLY A 207 -28.28 -29.66 -14.59
C GLY A 207 -29.68 -29.14 -14.24
N ARG A 208 -29.84 -28.34 -13.17
CA ARG A 208 -31.13 -27.70 -12.84
C ARG A 208 -31.47 -26.58 -13.83
N TRP A 209 -30.47 -25.91 -14.36
CA TRP A 209 -30.66 -24.89 -15.38
C TRP A 209 -31.16 -25.49 -16.70
N ASP A 210 -30.58 -26.61 -17.14
CA ASP A 210 -31.03 -27.31 -18.35
C ASP A 210 -32.47 -27.82 -18.19
N GLN A 211 -32.88 -28.14 -16.97
CA GLN A 211 -34.27 -28.48 -16.61
C GLN A 211 -35.21 -27.25 -16.49
N GLY A 212 -34.75 -26.05 -16.84
CA GLY A 212 -35.56 -24.84 -16.87
C GLY A 212 -35.67 -24.08 -15.54
N ALA A 213 -34.90 -24.43 -14.51
CA ALA A 213 -34.91 -23.65 -13.27
C ALA A 213 -34.29 -22.25 -13.50
N ARG A 214 -35.05 -21.20 -13.21
CA ARG A 214 -34.62 -19.79 -13.37
C ARG A 214 -34.66 -18.96 -12.09
N ASN A 215 -35.05 -19.57 -10.97
CA ASN A 215 -35.20 -18.89 -9.68
C ASN A 215 -34.05 -19.21 -8.72
N ALA A 216 -33.10 -18.28 -8.58
CA ALA A 216 -31.95 -18.42 -7.70
C ALA A 216 -32.31 -18.66 -6.23
N SER A 217 -33.39 -18.06 -5.73
CA SER A 217 -33.88 -18.23 -4.35
C SER A 217 -34.44 -19.63 -4.10
N ALA A 218 -35.05 -20.26 -5.11
CA ALA A 218 -35.53 -21.63 -5.04
C ALA A 218 -34.36 -22.61 -5.06
N LEU A 219 -33.39 -22.41 -5.97
CA LEU A 219 -32.17 -23.21 -6.06
C LEU A 219 -31.36 -23.15 -4.76
N TRP A 220 -31.19 -21.97 -4.17
CA TRP A 220 -30.49 -21.83 -2.89
C TRP A 220 -31.18 -22.59 -1.75
N ARG A 221 -32.52 -22.59 -1.69
CA ARG A 221 -33.28 -23.37 -0.69
C ARG A 221 -33.06 -24.88 -0.86
N GLU A 222 -33.05 -25.37 -2.10
CA GLU A 222 -32.76 -26.77 -2.41
C GLU A 222 -31.31 -27.14 -2.03
N MET A 223 -30.35 -26.29 -2.39
CA MET A 223 -28.94 -26.47 -2.02
C MET A 223 -28.76 -26.53 -0.50
N ARG A 224 -29.44 -25.65 0.26
CA ARG A 224 -29.39 -25.67 1.73
C ARG A 224 -29.89 -26.98 2.32
N LYS A 225 -30.96 -27.55 1.77
CA LYS A 225 -31.47 -28.86 2.20
C LYS A 225 -30.47 -29.99 1.95
N LYS A 226 -29.66 -29.87 0.88
CA LYS A 226 -28.61 -30.83 0.53
C LYS A 226 -27.26 -30.57 1.22
N GLY A 227 -27.18 -29.58 2.13
CA GLY A 227 -25.99 -29.31 2.94
C GLY A 227 -25.17 -28.09 2.54
N PHE A 228 -25.61 -27.29 1.57
CA PHE A 228 -24.93 -26.03 1.23
C PHE A 228 -25.02 -25.01 2.38
N ARG A 229 -23.87 -24.45 2.78
CA ARG A 229 -23.75 -23.49 3.89
C ARG A 229 -23.60 -22.03 3.44
N GLY A 230 -23.59 -21.76 2.13
CA GLY A 230 -23.41 -20.41 1.61
C GLY A 230 -24.69 -19.56 1.66
N GLN A 231 -24.51 -18.24 1.55
CA GLN A 231 -25.62 -17.29 1.51
C GLN A 231 -26.26 -17.22 0.12
N ILE A 232 -27.53 -16.77 0.05
CA ILE A 232 -28.29 -16.66 -1.19
C ILE A 232 -27.59 -15.79 -2.25
N GLY A 233 -26.91 -14.73 -1.81
CA GLY A 233 -26.12 -13.84 -2.67
C GLY A 233 -25.03 -14.55 -3.46
N VAL A 234 -24.51 -15.68 -2.95
CA VAL A 234 -23.49 -16.48 -3.64
C VAL A 234 -24.09 -17.29 -4.80
N VAL A 235 -25.37 -17.67 -4.70
CA VAL A 235 -26.09 -18.36 -5.78
C VAL A 235 -26.64 -17.36 -6.79
N SER A 236 -27.10 -16.19 -6.34
CA SER A 236 -27.61 -15.14 -7.24
C SER A 236 -26.53 -14.36 -7.98
N ASN A 237 -25.33 -14.24 -7.41
CA ASN A 237 -24.21 -13.49 -7.99
C ASN A 237 -23.02 -14.41 -8.32
N GLY A 238 -23.20 -15.73 -8.18
CA GLY A 238 -22.16 -16.72 -8.41
C GLY A 238 -21.77 -16.84 -9.88
N ARG A 239 -20.65 -17.52 -10.13
CA ARG A 239 -20.08 -17.74 -11.48
C ARG A 239 -21.10 -18.30 -12.49
N GLY A 240 -22.04 -19.14 -12.02
CA GLY A 240 -23.16 -19.62 -12.82
C GLY A 240 -24.19 -18.52 -13.12
N ALA A 241 -24.56 -17.67 -12.17
CA ALA A 241 -25.59 -16.65 -12.39
C ALA A 241 -25.22 -15.59 -13.45
N ASP A 242 -23.94 -15.24 -13.59
CA ASP A 242 -23.49 -14.25 -14.60
C ASP A 242 -23.42 -14.86 -16.03
N ALA A 243 -23.12 -16.16 -16.14
CA ALA A 243 -23.22 -16.91 -17.40
C ALA A 243 -24.68 -17.25 -17.78
N LEU A 244 -25.54 -17.41 -16.78
CA LEU A 244 -26.91 -17.92 -16.95
C LEU A 244 -27.97 -16.81 -17.02
N LEU A 245 -27.78 -15.64 -16.38
CA LEU A 245 -28.76 -14.53 -16.42
C LEU A 245 -28.65 -13.60 -17.65
N LYS A 246 -27.55 -13.64 -18.42
CA LYS A 246 -27.33 -12.72 -19.55
C LYS A 246 -27.44 -13.33 -20.95
N GLY A 247 -27.66 -14.64 -21.06
CA GLY A 247 -27.67 -15.34 -22.36
C GLY A 247 -26.31 -15.25 -23.09
N PRO A 248 -26.14 -15.95 -24.22
CA PRO A 248 -24.93 -15.80 -25.03
C PRO A 248 -24.86 -14.34 -25.52
N ILE A 249 -23.86 -13.60 -25.05
CA ILE A 249 -23.53 -12.30 -25.60
C ILE A 249 -23.16 -12.53 -27.07
N LYS A 250 -24.07 -12.21 -27.99
CA LYS A 250 -23.74 -12.00 -29.39
C LYS A 250 -22.51 -11.11 -29.43
N ALA A 251 -21.44 -11.60 -30.04
CA ALA A 251 -20.24 -10.83 -30.32
C ALA A 251 -20.63 -9.48 -30.94
N HIS A 252 -20.60 -8.41 -30.15
CA HIS A 252 -20.63 -7.06 -30.68
C HIS A 252 -19.20 -6.74 -31.07
N LEU A 253 -18.85 -7.14 -32.29
CA LEU A 253 -17.71 -6.58 -33.00
C LEU A 253 -17.97 -5.07 -33.12
N PRO A 254 -17.03 -4.18 -32.74
CA PRO A 254 -17.22 -2.76 -33.00
C PRO A 254 -17.24 -2.53 -34.51
N ALA A 255 -18.37 -2.02 -35.01
CA ALA A 255 -18.50 -1.51 -36.37
C ALA A 255 -17.67 -0.23 -36.53
N ARG A 256 -16.37 -0.38 -36.75
CA ARG A 256 -15.53 0.61 -37.42
C ARG A 256 -14.52 -0.14 -38.29
N LEU A 257 -14.89 -0.26 -39.56
CA LEU A 257 -14.05 -0.27 -40.77
C LEU A 257 -14.94 -0.80 -41.91
N ARG A 258 -15.77 0.07 -42.47
CA ARG A 258 -16.24 -0.04 -43.85
C ARG A 258 -15.88 1.28 -44.52
N HIS A 259 -14.68 1.33 -45.08
CA HIS A 259 -14.39 2.17 -46.23
C HIS A 259 -13.73 1.27 -47.28
N GLU A 260 -14.34 1.28 -48.46
CA GLU A 260 -13.75 1.06 -49.78
C GLU A 260 -13.32 -0.36 -50.16
N ALA A 261 -14.17 -1.00 -50.97
CA ALA A 261 -13.85 -1.32 -52.37
C ALA A 261 -15.02 -2.11 -53.00
N SER A 262 -15.72 -1.49 -53.96
CA SER A 262 -16.45 -2.23 -55.00
C SER A 262 -15.68 -2.07 -56.31
N PRO A 263 -15.37 -3.15 -57.05
CA PRO A 263 -14.89 -3.06 -58.41
C PRO A 263 -16.05 -3.15 -59.42
N GLY A 264 -15.96 -2.32 -60.46
CA GLY A 264 -16.24 -2.70 -61.85
C GLY A 264 -17.69 -2.93 -62.27
N SER A 265 -18.22 -1.95 -63.01
CA SER A 265 -18.81 -2.21 -64.32
C SER A 265 -17.93 -1.56 -65.39
#